data_AF-A0AA88SSF2-F1
#
_entry.id   AF-A0AA88SSF2-F1
#
_cell.length_a   1.000
_cell.length_b   1.000
_cell.length_c   1.000
_cell.angle_alpha   90.00
_cell.angle_beta   90.00
_cell.angle_gamma   90.00
#
_symmetry.space_group_name_H-M   'P 1'
#
loop_
_entity.id
_entity.type
_entity.pdbx_description
1 polymer ?
#
loop_
_entity_poly.entity_id
_entity_poly.type
_entity_poly.pdbx_seq_one_letter_code
_entity_poly.pdbx_strand_id
1 'polypeptide(L)'
;MQSKVSRQAQRASMCTVLIIFSAILLCLAGSAVCSVIQNPLDLIKYKDGFVEMKCTNNKDDYDRILWYKHSQETGFKYMGYLNTIFPKLEAEFETKIKLSGDGRNNGTLTINSVSVNDSAVYFCAAYYTVL
;
A
#
# COMPACT_ATOMS: atom_id res chain seq x y z
N MET A 1 58.14 24.21 11.04
CA MET A 1 56.88 24.90 10.67
C MET A 1 56.05 24.12 9.65
N GLN A 2 56.66 23.54 8.61
CA GLN A 2 55.99 22.76 7.54
C GLN A 2 55.24 21.48 8.02
N SER A 3 55.69 20.82 9.10
CA SER A 3 55.08 19.57 9.59
C SER A 3 53.74 19.72 10.33
N LYS A 4 53.42 20.93 10.83
CA LYS A 4 52.11 21.21 11.47
C LYS A 4 51.05 21.51 10.41
N VAL A 5 51.42 22.19 9.33
CA VAL A 5 50.56 22.52 8.19
C VAL A 5 50.11 21.24 7.47
N SER A 6 51.03 20.28 7.23
CA SER A 6 50.69 19.00 6.62
C SER A 6 49.73 18.16 7.46
N ARG A 7 49.93 18.12 8.79
CA ARG A 7 49.02 17.44 9.74
C ARG A 7 47.63 18.09 9.78
N GLN A 8 47.55 19.41 9.66
CA GLN A 8 46.29 20.14 9.64
C GLN A 8 45.52 19.89 8.32
N ALA A 9 46.21 19.91 7.18
CA ALA A 9 45.64 19.56 5.89
C ALA A 9 45.15 18.10 5.84
N GLN A 10 45.91 17.18 6.42
CA GLN A 10 45.54 15.76 6.50
C GLN A 10 44.33 15.54 7.43
N ARG A 11 44.24 16.26 8.55
CA ARG A 11 43.06 16.26 9.44
C ARG A 11 41.82 16.84 8.77
N ALA A 12 41.96 17.94 8.03
CA ALA A 12 40.87 18.56 7.28
C ALA A 12 40.37 17.63 6.16
N SER A 13 41.28 17.04 5.38
CA SER A 13 40.96 16.05 4.35
C SER A 13 40.21 14.83 4.93
N MET A 14 40.67 14.31 6.06
CA MET A 14 40.01 13.20 6.75
C MET A 14 38.61 13.57 7.26
N CYS A 15 38.41 14.80 7.76
CA CYS A 15 37.08 15.30 8.13
C CYS A 15 36.17 15.43 6.91
N THR A 16 36.67 15.96 5.79
CA THR A 16 35.89 16.08 4.55
C THR A 16 35.44 14.72 4.02
N VAL A 17 36.31 13.71 4.04
CA VAL A 17 35.98 12.33 3.66
C VAL A 17 34.90 11.74 4.58
N LEU A 18 35.00 11.97 5.89
CA LEU A 18 34.00 11.51 6.86
C LEU A 18 32.64 12.19 6.69
N ILE A 19 32.62 13.50 6.37
CA ILE A 19 31.39 14.24 6.09
C ILE A 19 30.73 13.74 4.79
N ILE A 20 31.52 13.48 3.75
CA ILE A 20 31.00 12.91 2.49
C ILE A 20 30.44 11.51 2.72
N PHE A 21 31.17 10.65 3.44
CA PHE A 21 30.74 9.28 3.71
C PHE A 21 29.46 9.23 4.57
N SER A 22 29.35 10.10 5.58
CA SER A 22 28.13 10.22 6.40
C SER A 22 26.95 10.78 5.62
N ALA A 23 27.16 11.76 4.72
CA ALA A 23 26.10 12.26 3.83
C ALA A 23 25.63 11.17 2.84
N ILE A 24 26.54 10.35 2.31
CA ILE A 24 26.20 9.19 1.45
C ILE A 24 25.41 8.14 2.24
N LEU A 25 25.81 7.82 3.48
CA LEU A 25 25.04 6.91 4.34
C LEU A 25 23.65 7.46 4.67
N LEU A 26 23.52 8.76 4.92
CA LEU A 26 22.22 9.41 5.15
C LEU A 26 21.32 9.33 3.90
N CYS A 27 21.87 9.47 2.69
CA CYS A 27 21.12 9.36 1.44
C CYS A 27 20.69 7.91 1.12
N LEU A 28 21.40 6.90 1.65
CA LEU A 28 21.06 5.48 1.47
C LEU A 28 20.07 4.96 2.52
N ALA A 29 19.75 5.75 3.54
CA ALA A 29 18.64 5.48 4.45
C ALA A 29 17.30 5.77 3.73
N GLY A 30 17.01 4.97 2.71
CA GLY A 30 15.72 4.98 2.03
C GLY A 30 14.62 4.70 3.06
N SER A 31 13.75 5.69 3.26
CA SER A 31 12.50 5.52 3.99
C SER A 31 11.79 4.26 3.48
N ALA A 32 11.45 3.33 4.37
CA ALA A 32 10.63 2.18 4.02
C ALA A 32 9.37 2.69 3.31
N VAL A 33 9.25 2.45 2.01
CA VAL A 33 8.10 2.87 1.23
C VAL A 33 6.92 2.07 1.76
N CYS A 34 6.03 2.75 2.49
CA CYS A 34 4.75 2.21 2.89
C CYS A 34 3.96 2.01 1.60
N SER A 35 3.76 0.76 1.20
CA SER A 35 3.22 0.43 -0.11
C SER A 35 1.96 -0.39 0.05
N VAL A 36 0.87 0.13 -0.49
CA VAL A 36 -0.36 -0.62 -0.73
C VAL A 36 -0.28 -1.09 -2.19
N ILE A 37 -0.24 -2.41 -2.40
CA ILE A 37 -0.08 -3.02 -3.71
C ILE A 37 -1.35 -3.77 -4.06
N GLN A 38 -1.94 -3.46 -5.21
CA GLN A 38 -3.12 -4.15 -5.72
C GLN A 38 -2.77 -4.99 -6.95
N ASN A 39 -3.31 -6.21 -7.02
CA ASN A 39 -3.15 -7.12 -8.14
C ASN A 39 -4.44 -7.94 -8.39
N PRO A 40 -4.89 -8.11 -9.65
CA PRO A 40 -4.30 -7.55 -10.87
C PRO A 40 -4.54 -6.05 -10.98
N LEU A 41 -3.75 -5.38 -11.83
CA LEU A 41 -3.96 -3.97 -12.17
C LEU A 41 -5.20 -3.79 -13.04
N ASP A 42 -5.35 -4.66 -14.04
CA ASP A 42 -6.46 -4.64 -14.99
C ASP A 42 -7.04 -6.03 -15.17
N LEU A 43 -8.35 -6.10 -15.36
CA LEU A 43 -9.11 -7.34 -15.47
C LEU A 43 -10.25 -7.17 -16.47
N ILE A 44 -10.35 -8.10 -17.42
CA ILE A 44 -11.49 -8.23 -18.32
C ILE A 44 -12.12 -9.60 -18.09
N LYS A 45 -13.42 -9.63 -17.83
CA LYS A 45 -14.20 -10.86 -17.59
C LYS A 45 -15.50 -10.85 -18.38
N TYR A 46 -15.92 -12.06 -18.77
CA TYR A 46 -17.26 -12.30 -19.28
C TYR A 46 -18.29 -12.28 -18.16
N LYS A 47 -19.56 -12.07 -18.54
CA LYS A 47 -20.70 -12.13 -17.61
C LYS A 47 -20.76 -13.47 -16.88
N ASP A 48 -21.34 -13.44 -15.68
CA ASP A 48 -21.54 -14.59 -14.79
C ASP A 48 -20.27 -15.25 -14.25
N GLY A 49 -19.09 -14.76 -14.67
CA GLY A 49 -17.81 -15.15 -14.08
C GLY A 49 -17.60 -14.59 -12.68
N PHE A 50 -16.42 -14.86 -12.12
CA PHE A 50 -15.96 -14.27 -10.87
C PHE A 50 -14.63 -13.55 -11.06
N VAL A 51 -14.39 -12.56 -10.19
CA VAL A 51 -13.13 -11.80 -10.11
C VAL A 51 -12.60 -11.90 -8.71
N GLU A 52 -11.28 -12.00 -8.59
CA GLU A 52 -10.55 -11.80 -7.35
C GLU A 52 -9.50 -10.71 -7.54
N MET A 53 -9.53 -9.70 -6.67
CA MET A 53 -8.53 -8.64 -6.58
C MET A 53 -7.88 -8.72 -5.21
N LYS A 54 -6.56 -8.74 -5.18
CA LYS A 54 -5.75 -8.83 -3.97
C LYS A 54 -5.10 -7.49 -3.69
N CYS A 55 -5.09 -7.12 -2.42
CA CYS A 55 -4.43 -5.96 -1.87
C CYS A 55 -3.44 -6.44 -0.81
N THR A 56 -2.19 -6.00 -0.86
CA THR A 56 -1.20 -6.25 0.19
C THR A 56 -0.71 -4.92 0.73
N ASN A 57 -0.39 -4.88 2.02
CA ASN A 57 0.25 -3.74 2.65
C ASN A 57 1.43 -4.23 3.50
N ASN A 58 2.47 -3.41 3.62
CA ASN A 58 3.71 -3.74 4.34
C ASN A 58 3.90 -2.90 5.60
N LYS A 59 2.83 -2.30 6.13
CA LYS A 59 2.91 -1.38 7.25
C LYS A 59 2.47 -2.09 8.54
N ASP A 60 3.41 -2.26 9.46
CA ASP A 60 3.23 -3.09 10.67
C ASP A 60 2.12 -2.66 11.63
N ASP A 61 1.72 -1.39 11.63
CA ASP A 61 0.66 -0.88 12.52
C ASP A 61 -0.73 -0.92 11.88
N TYR A 62 -0.84 -1.15 10.57
CA TYR A 62 -2.12 -1.20 9.88
C TYR A 62 -2.85 -2.48 10.23
N ASP A 63 -4.13 -2.36 10.60
CA ASP A 63 -4.97 -3.49 10.96
C ASP A 63 -6.18 -3.65 10.03
N ARG A 64 -6.33 -2.73 9.07
CA ARG A 64 -7.46 -2.68 8.15
C ARG A 64 -7.05 -2.59 6.71
N ILE A 65 -7.81 -3.30 5.87
CA ILE A 65 -7.84 -3.10 4.41
C ILE A 65 -9.26 -2.77 3.99
N LEU A 66 -9.43 -1.67 3.26
CA LEU A 66 -10.71 -1.17 2.75
C LEU A 66 -10.78 -1.38 1.26
N TRP A 67 -12.00 -1.54 0.75
CA TRP A 67 -12.29 -1.60 -0.67
C TRP A 67 -13.29 -0.53 -1.09
N TYR A 68 -12.99 0.10 -2.22
CA TYR A 68 -13.82 1.11 -2.85
C TYR A 68 -14.05 0.76 -4.32
N LYS A 69 -15.24 1.10 -4.81
CA LYS A 69 -15.60 1.08 -6.23
C LYS A 69 -15.72 2.51 -6.72
N HIS A 70 -15.05 2.84 -7.81
CA HIS A 70 -15.17 4.13 -8.48
C HIS A 70 -15.74 3.97 -9.89
N SER A 71 -16.85 4.64 -10.17
CA SER A 71 -17.46 4.71 -11.50
C SER A 71 -17.76 6.15 -11.88
N GLN A 72 -17.86 6.44 -13.17
CA GLN A 72 -18.21 7.80 -13.65
C GLN A 72 -19.59 8.25 -13.15
N GLU A 73 -20.52 7.32 -13.00
CA GLU A 73 -21.92 7.61 -12.64
C GLU A 73 -22.10 7.90 -11.15
N THR A 74 -21.42 7.15 -10.28
CA THR A 74 -21.67 7.19 -8.82
C THR A 74 -20.49 7.70 -8.00
N GLY A 75 -19.34 7.99 -8.63
CA GLY A 75 -18.12 8.36 -7.94
C GLY A 75 -17.59 7.21 -7.08
N PHE A 76 -16.96 7.55 -5.94
CA PHE A 76 -16.45 6.57 -4.98
C PHE A 76 -17.57 6.03 -4.10
N LYS A 77 -17.75 4.72 -4.12
CA LYS A 77 -18.56 3.96 -3.18
C LYS A 77 -17.69 3.12 -2.27
N TYR A 78 -17.90 3.25 -0.97
CA TYR A 78 -17.27 2.40 0.03
C TYR A 78 -17.96 1.03 0.06
N MET A 79 -17.21 -0.04 -0.13
CA MET A 79 -17.77 -1.39 -0.25
C MET A 79 -17.72 -2.16 1.07
N GLY A 80 -16.70 -1.88 1.88
CA GLY A 80 -16.43 -2.58 3.14
C GLY A 80 -14.95 -2.64 3.47
N TYR A 81 -14.63 -3.42 4.51
CA TYR A 81 -13.28 -3.59 5.01
C TYR A 81 -13.05 -4.95 5.67
N LEU A 82 -11.79 -5.32 5.81
CA LEU A 82 -11.30 -6.29 6.77
C LEU A 82 -10.74 -5.51 7.97
N ASN A 83 -11.12 -5.88 9.20
CA ASN A 83 -10.43 -5.50 10.42
C ASN A 83 -9.79 -6.74 11.00
N THR A 84 -8.47 -6.84 10.91
CA THR A 84 -7.72 -8.09 11.03
C THR A 84 -8.38 -9.15 10.13
N ILE A 85 -8.88 -10.26 10.69
CA ILE A 85 -9.56 -11.33 9.95
C ILE A 85 -11.08 -11.15 9.84
N PHE A 86 -11.65 -10.06 10.37
CA PHE A 86 -13.09 -9.84 10.43
C PHE A 86 -13.57 -8.95 9.29
N PRO A 87 -14.32 -9.48 8.30
CA PRO A 87 -14.90 -8.69 7.24
C PRO A 87 -16.15 -7.93 7.72
N LYS A 88 -16.32 -6.70 7.24
CA LYS A 88 -17.57 -5.95 7.29
C LYS A 88 -17.85 -5.36 5.92
N LEU A 89 -19.08 -5.55 5.46
CA LEU A 89 -19.58 -5.12 4.15
C LEU A 89 -20.63 -4.04 4.34
N GLU A 90 -20.76 -3.14 3.38
CA GLU A 90 -21.94 -2.29 3.29
C GLU A 90 -23.12 -3.08 2.71
N ALA A 91 -24.33 -2.80 3.20
CA ALA A 91 -25.54 -3.58 2.90
C ALA A 91 -25.81 -3.74 1.40
N GLU A 92 -25.47 -2.73 0.58
CA GLU A 92 -25.65 -2.79 -0.88
C GLU A 92 -24.75 -3.83 -1.59
N PHE A 93 -23.69 -4.32 -0.92
CA PHE A 93 -22.73 -5.26 -1.51
C PHE A 93 -22.73 -6.66 -0.89
N GLU A 94 -23.44 -6.89 0.24
CA GLU A 94 -23.39 -8.15 1.01
C GLU A 94 -23.68 -9.40 0.19
N THR A 95 -24.56 -9.31 -0.82
CA THR A 95 -24.95 -10.45 -1.65
C THR A 95 -24.02 -10.67 -2.85
N LYS A 96 -23.23 -9.65 -3.22
CA LYS A 96 -22.49 -9.61 -4.48
C LYS A 96 -21.00 -9.89 -4.29
N ILE A 97 -20.44 -9.41 -3.18
CA ILE A 97 -19.01 -9.46 -2.94
C ILE A 97 -18.66 -10.26 -1.69
N LYS A 98 -17.40 -10.68 -1.60
CA LYS A 98 -16.81 -11.27 -0.39
C LYS A 98 -15.46 -10.62 -0.12
N LEU A 99 -15.16 -10.41 1.15
CA LEU A 99 -13.84 -9.99 1.61
C LEU A 99 -13.20 -11.14 2.40
N SER A 100 -11.93 -11.44 2.10
CA SER A 100 -11.15 -12.47 2.79
C SER A 100 -9.69 -12.05 2.96
N GLY A 101 -8.99 -12.64 3.93
CA GLY A 101 -7.59 -12.31 4.23
C GLY A 101 -7.40 -11.83 5.67
N ASP A 102 -6.32 -11.10 5.90
CA ASP A 102 -5.97 -10.47 7.17
C ASP A 102 -5.56 -9.03 6.91
N GLY A 103 -6.40 -8.07 7.33
CA GLY A 103 -6.20 -6.63 7.14
C GLY A 103 -4.84 -6.10 7.60
N ARG A 104 -4.10 -6.85 8.43
CA ARG A 104 -2.72 -6.55 8.81
C ARG A 104 -1.70 -6.74 7.68
N ASN A 105 -1.98 -7.64 6.74
CA ASN A 105 -1.02 -8.05 5.71
C ASN A 105 -1.62 -7.99 4.29
N ASN A 106 -2.83 -8.55 4.11
CA ASN A 106 -3.47 -8.68 2.81
C ASN A 106 -4.99 -8.82 2.88
N GLY A 107 -5.67 -8.39 1.83
CA GLY A 107 -7.11 -8.51 1.68
C GLY A 107 -7.47 -8.83 0.25
N THR A 108 -8.45 -9.70 0.07
CA THR A 108 -8.97 -10.10 -1.24
C THR A 108 -10.42 -9.67 -1.36
N LEU A 109 -10.74 -8.95 -2.43
CA LEU A 109 -12.09 -8.66 -2.87
C LEU A 109 -12.48 -9.68 -3.95
N THR A 110 -13.51 -10.47 -3.67
CA THR A 110 -14.13 -11.37 -4.65
C THR A 110 -15.47 -10.78 -5.09
N ILE A 111 -15.70 -10.68 -6.39
CA ILE A 111 -17.00 -10.29 -6.98
C ILE A 111 -17.57 -11.49 -7.73
N ASN A 112 -18.79 -11.90 -7.39
CA ASN A 112 -19.46 -13.05 -8.00
C ASN A 112 -20.46 -12.62 -9.08
N SER A 113 -20.73 -13.53 -10.02
CA SER A 113 -21.72 -13.35 -11.09
C SER A 113 -21.57 -11.99 -11.80
N VAL A 114 -20.35 -11.69 -12.26
CA VAL A 114 -19.97 -10.36 -12.78
C VAL A 114 -20.92 -9.91 -13.89
N SER A 115 -21.27 -8.63 -13.88
CA SER A 115 -22.17 -7.97 -14.82
C SER A 115 -21.56 -6.69 -15.36
N VAL A 116 -22.20 -6.07 -16.36
CA VAL A 116 -21.73 -4.78 -16.94
C VAL A 116 -21.71 -3.67 -15.89
N ASN A 117 -22.62 -3.72 -14.92
CA ASN A 117 -22.67 -2.74 -13.83
C ASN A 117 -21.48 -2.86 -12.86
N ASP A 118 -20.72 -3.96 -12.93
CA ASP A 118 -19.51 -4.17 -12.14
C ASP A 118 -18.26 -3.58 -12.81
N SER A 119 -18.36 -3.08 -14.05
CA SER A 119 -17.27 -2.36 -14.72
C SER A 119 -17.00 -1.03 -14.04
N ALA A 120 -15.85 -0.93 -13.38
CA ALA A 120 -15.42 0.21 -12.58
C ALA A 120 -13.92 0.12 -12.29
N VAL A 121 -13.34 1.18 -11.73
CA VAL A 121 -12.02 1.11 -11.12
C VAL A 121 -12.18 0.74 -9.65
N TYR A 122 -11.45 -0.26 -9.18
CA TYR A 122 -11.49 -0.71 -7.80
C TYR A 122 -10.21 -0.27 -7.09
N PHE A 123 -10.36 0.28 -5.90
CA PHE A 123 -9.25 0.77 -5.08
C PHE A 123 -9.25 0.07 -3.74
N CYS A 124 -8.06 -0.38 -3.32
CA CYS A 124 -7.83 -0.74 -1.93
C CYS A 124 -7.04 0.34 -1.20
N ALA A 125 -7.29 0.44 0.11
CA ALA A 125 -6.53 1.28 1.03
C ALA A 125 -6.25 0.48 2.29
N ALA A 126 -5.25 0.91 3.07
CA ALA A 126 -4.94 0.32 4.36
C ALA A 126 -4.67 1.42 5.39
N TYR A 127 -5.05 1.19 6.65
CA TYR A 127 -4.85 2.12 7.77
C TYR A 127 -4.94 1.39 9.12
N TYR A 128 -4.61 2.11 10.17
CA TYR A 128 -4.85 1.73 11.57
C TYR A 128 -5.82 2.72 12.23
N THR A 129 -6.61 2.26 13.21
CA THR A 129 -7.41 3.17 14.05
C THR A 129 -6.90 3.14 15.48
N VAL A 130 -6.45 4.28 16.00
CA VAL A 130 -6.35 4.52 17.45
C VAL A 130 -7.55 5.35 17.86
N LEU A 131 -8.29 4.89 18.87
CA LEU A 131 -9.38 5.64 19.50
C LEU A 131 -8.82 6.63 20.53
#